data_AF-A0A183TA57-F1
#
_entry.id   AF-A0A183TA57-F1
#
_cell.length_a   1.000
_cell.length_b   1.000
_cell.length_c   1.000
_cell.angle_alpha   90.00
_cell.angle_beta   90.00
_cell.angle_gamma   90.00
#
_symmetry.space_group_name_H-M   'P 1'
#
loop_
_entity.id
_entity.type
_entity.pdbx_description
1 polymer ?
#
loop_
_entity_poly.entity_id
_entity_poly.type
_entity_poly.pdbx_seq_one_letter_code
_entity_poly.pdbx_strand_id
1 'polypeptide(L)'
;MSVGALDRLFALLEHCPNATLREAAADQLGQLARKAPTEVDATLTRLHGLLRSRSWNSRIAAAEAIRAMVNHLPAWKPRPPVSLMLEVSLEVVGETAAGAGGTPTSATFLSLSALRLDRVLANGARLYSMDARELSNATTGRPGPLTHQSKAKRARKSFSQETAEIRAT
;
A
#
# COMPACT_ATOMS: atom_id res chain seq x y z
N MET A 1 -35.73 3.16 4.67
CA MET A 1 -34.42 2.52 4.92
C MET A 1 -33.66 3.46 5.84
N SER A 2 -33.37 3.09 7.09
CA SER A 2 -32.72 4.04 8.00
C SER A 2 -31.32 4.31 7.49
N VAL A 3 -31.13 5.44 6.82
CA VAL A 3 -29.81 5.92 6.45
C VAL A 3 -29.01 6.04 7.75
N GLY A 4 -28.04 5.16 7.93
CA GLY A 4 -27.28 5.09 9.17
C GLY A 4 -26.52 6.39 9.42
N ALA A 5 -26.13 6.66 10.67
CA ALA A 5 -25.24 7.78 10.98
C ALA A 5 -23.94 7.70 10.15
N LEU A 6 -23.43 6.49 9.94
CA LEU A 6 -22.25 6.22 9.09
C LEU A 6 -22.47 6.65 7.63
N ASP A 7 -23.60 6.29 7.02
CA ASP A 7 -23.91 6.65 5.63
C ASP A 7 -23.99 8.17 5.43
N ARG A 8 -24.52 8.89 6.43
CA ARG A 8 -24.56 10.36 6.41
C ARG A 8 -23.16 10.95 6.45
N LEU A 9 -22.24 10.41 7.26
CA LEU A 9 -20.85 10.86 7.28
C LEU A 9 -20.15 10.64 5.94
N PHE A 10 -20.35 9.48 5.31
CA PHE A 10 -19.81 9.21 3.98
C PHE A 10 -20.40 10.15 2.91
N ALA A 11 -21.70 10.41 2.95
CA ALA A 11 -22.33 11.37 2.04
C ALA A 11 -21.77 12.79 2.21
N LEU A 12 -21.46 13.20 3.45
CA LEU A 12 -20.80 14.49 3.74
C LEU A 12 -19.38 14.54 3.17
N LEU A 13 -18.59 13.47 3.27
CA LEU A 13 -17.24 13.42 2.69
C LEU A 13 -17.27 13.52 1.15
N GLU A 14 -18.29 12.95 0.50
CA GLU A 14 -18.44 12.96 -0.95
C GLU A 14 -18.93 14.31 -1.51
N HIS A 15 -19.96 14.90 -0.89
CA HIS A 15 -20.74 15.98 -1.49
C HIS A 15 -20.61 17.33 -0.78
N CYS A 16 -20.03 17.40 0.42
CA CYS A 16 -20.00 18.65 1.16
C CYS A 16 -18.98 19.65 0.55
N PRO A 17 -19.40 20.87 0.17
CA PRO A 17 -18.49 21.89 -0.35
C PRO A 17 -17.60 22.51 0.73
N ASN A 18 -18.06 22.53 1.99
CA ASN A 18 -17.36 23.15 3.11
C ASN A 18 -16.24 22.23 3.62
N ALA A 19 -15.00 22.74 3.66
CA ALA A 19 -13.83 21.97 4.10
C ALA A 19 -13.90 21.61 5.60
N THR A 20 -14.30 22.55 6.44
CA THR A 20 -14.39 22.36 7.90
C THR A 20 -15.38 21.27 8.30
N LEU A 21 -16.51 21.18 7.59
CA LEU A 21 -17.49 20.11 7.83
C LEU A 21 -16.98 18.73 7.39
N ARG A 22 -16.16 18.67 6.33
CA ARG A 22 -15.51 17.42 5.91
C ARG A 22 -14.49 16.94 6.94
N GLU A 23 -13.72 17.86 7.51
CA GLU A 23 -12.77 17.56 8.58
C GLU A 23 -13.49 17.07 9.85
N ALA A 24 -14.56 17.76 10.27
CA ALA A 24 -15.37 17.31 11.40
C ALA A 24 -16.01 15.93 11.16
N ALA A 25 -16.48 15.65 9.93
CA ALA A 25 -17.01 14.33 9.57
C ALA A 25 -15.92 13.24 9.57
N ALA A 26 -14.71 13.57 9.12
CA ALA A 26 -13.54 12.68 9.17
C ALA A 26 -13.16 12.35 10.62
N ASP A 27 -13.13 13.34 11.51
CA ASP A 27 -12.87 13.14 12.94
C ASP A 27 -13.95 12.26 13.59
N GLN A 28 -15.22 12.50 13.27
CA GLN A 28 -16.32 11.66 13.75
C GLN A 28 -16.19 10.20 13.28
N LEU A 29 -15.75 9.98 12.04
CA LEU A 29 -15.49 8.64 11.53
C LEU A 29 -14.37 7.94 12.30
N GLY A 30 -13.30 8.66 12.63
CA GLY A 30 -12.21 8.13 13.45
C GLY A 30 -12.61 7.81 14.89
N GLN A 31 -13.46 8.64 15.51
CA GLN A 31 -14.03 8.34 16.84
C GLN A 31 -14.92 7.10 16.81
N LEU A 32 -15.71 6.92 15.75
CA LEU A 32 -16.52 5.71 15.55
C LEU A 32 -15.65 4.47 15.37
N ALA A 33 -14.58 4.57 14.59
CA ALA A 33 -13.61 3.48 14.39
C ALA A 33 -12.96 3.03 15.72
N ARG A 34 -12.70 3.96 16.64
CA ARG A 34 -12.21 3.63 18.00
C ARG A 34 -13.25 2.90 18.84
N LYS A 35 -14.53 3.27 18.74
CA LYS A 35 -15.62 2.66 19.52
C LYS A 35 -15.99 1.26 19.01
N ALA A 36 -15.94 1.07 17.69
CA ALA A 36 -16.33 -0.18 17.03
C ALA A 36 -15.16 -0.75 16.21
N PRO A 37 -14.19 -1.44 16.85
CA PRO A 37 -13.00 -1.96 16.17
C PRO A 37 -13.32 -3.04 15.12
N THR A 38 -14.48 -3.70 15.22
CA THR A 38 -14.94 -4.73 14.27
C THR A 38 -15.32 -4.17 12.91
N GLU A 39 -15.69 -2.89 12.83
CA GLU A 39 -16.18 -2.25 11.59
C GLU A 39 -15.11 -1.44 10.85
N VAL A 40 -13.88 -1.41 11.39
CA VAL A 40 -12.77 -0.63 10.82
C VAL A 40 -12.44 -1.10 9.40
N ASP A 41 -12.38 -2.41 9.17
CA ASP A 41 -12.07 -2.98 7.85
C ASP A 41 -13.14 -2.63 6.80
N ALA A 42 -14.42 -2.69 7.18
CA ALA A 42 -15.53 -2.31 6.31
C ALA A 42 -15.49 -0.81 5.99
N THR A 43 -15.19 0.01 6.99
CA THR A 43 -15.06 1.47 6.85
C THR A 43 -13.90 1.85 5.92
N LEU A 44 -12.73 1.22 6.11
CA LEU A 44 -11.55 1.42 5.25
C LEU A 44 -11.79 0.97 3.81
N THR A 45 -12.50 -0.15 3.62
CA THR A 45 -12.87 -0.62 2.27
C THR A 45 -13.72 0.41 1.53
N ARG A 46 -14.67 1.06 2.24
CA ARG A 46 -15.50 2.12 1.68
C ARG A 46 -14.70 3.39 1.39
N LEU A 47 -13.83 3.82 2.31
CA LEU A 47 -12.92 4.96 2.10
C LEU A 47 -11.97 4.74 0.93
N HIS A 48 -11.49 3.52 0.72
CA HIS A 48 -10.66 3.17 -0.42
C HIS A 48 -11.40 3.37 -1.76
N GLY A 49 -12.71 3.13 -1.82
CA GLY A 49 -13.54 3.51 -2.96
C GLY A 49 -13.52 5.02 -3.22
N LEU A 50 -13.58 5.83 -2.17
CA LEU A 50 -13.55 7.29 -2.26
C LEU A 50 -12.19 7.85 -2.71
N LEU A 51 -11.08 7.19 -2.38
CA LEU A 51 -9.76 7.57 -2.89
C LEU A 51 -9.64 7.45 -4.41
N ARG A 52 -10.46 6.59 -5.03
CA ARG A 52 -10.53 6.42 -6.49
C ARG A 52 -11.65 7.24 -7.13
N SER A 53 -12.30 8.12 -6.39
CA SER A 53 -13.31 9.02 -6.94
C SER A 53 -12.69 10.02 -7.93
N ARG A 54 -13.51 10.51 -8.86
CA ARG A 54 -13.08 11.52 -9.84
C ARG A 54 -12.91 12.90 -9.21
N SER A 55 -13.63 13.18 -8.13
CA SER A 55 -13.59 14.46 -7.43
C SER A 55 -12.35 14.56 -6.54
N TRP A 56 -11.52 15.56 -6.82
CA TRP A 56 -10.34 15.89 -6.01
C TRP A 56 -10.68 16.08 -4.52
N ASN A 57 -11.77 16.80 -4.24
CA ASN A 57 -12.20 17.10 -2.88
C ASN A 57 -12.58 15.83 -2.09
N SER A 58 -13.22 14.85 -2.72
CA SER A 58 -13.56 13.58 -2.08
C SER A 58 -12.30 12.76 -1.79
N ARG A 59 -11.30 12.79 -2.70
CA ARG A 59 -10.01 12.13 -2.46
C ARG A 59 -9.27 12.70 -1.25
N ILE A 60 -9.22 14.04 -1.13
CA ILE A 60 -8.62 14.69 0.06
C ILE A 60 -9.39 14.33 1.32
N ALA A 61 -10.72 14.43 1.28
CA ALA A 61 -11.57 14.17 2.45
C ALA A 61 -11.43 12.72 2.93
N ALA A 62 -11.35 11.76 2.00
CA ALA A 62 -11.11 10.36 2.33
C ALA A 62 -9.72 10.14 2.94
N ALA A 63 -8.68 10.82 2.45
CA ALA A 63 -7.34 10.76 3.02
C ALA A 63 -7.29 11.33 4.45
N GLU A 64 -7.95 12.47 4.68
CA GLU A 64 -8.11 13.06 6.03
C GLU A 64 -8.88 12.14 6.98
N ALA A 65 -9.95 11.50 6.49
CA ALA A 65 -10.69 10.51 7.28
C ALA A 65 -9.82 9.31 7.68
N ILE A 66 -8.98 8.80 6.78
CA ILE A 66 -8.02 7.73 7.10
C ILE A 66 -7.00 8.23 8.13
N ARG A 67 -6.47 9.45 7.99
CA ARG A 67 -5.54 10.06 8.95
C ARG A 67 -6.16 10.15 10.34
N ALA A 68 -7.39 10.68 10.45
CA ALA A 68 -8.12 10.79 11.70
C ALA A 68 -8.40 9.41 12.34
N MET A 69 -8.78 8.40 11.53
CA MET A 69 -8.96 7.03 12.00
C MET A 69 -7.68 6.45 12.60
N VAL A 70 -6.54 6.57 11.92
CA VAL A 70 -5.26 6.06 12.41
C VAL A 70 -4.84 6.75 13.70
N ASN A 71 -5.09 8.06 13.84
CA ASN A 71 -4.77 8.81 15.05
C ASN A 71 -5.61 8.39 16.27
N HIS A 72 -6.85 7.93 16.05
CA HIS A 72 -7.74 7.49 17.14
C HIS A 72 -7.54 6.02 17.53
N LEU A 73 -6.91 5.21 16.67
CA LEU A 73 -6.62 3.81 16.95
C LEU A 73 -5.38 3.67 17.85
N PRO A 74 -5.31 2.64 18.72
CA PRO A 74 -4.14 2.39 19.52
C PRO A 74 -2.93 2.04 18.64
N ALA A 75 -1.73 2.51 19.02
CA ALA A 75 -0.51 2.19 18.31
C ALA A 75 -0.30 0.66 18.24
N TRP A 76 -0.11 0.14 17.03
CA TRP A 76 0.15 -1.27 16.83
C TRP A 76 1.53 -1.63 17.41
N LYS A 77 1.54 -2.48 18.43
CA LYS A 77 2.74 -3.06 19.02
C LYS A 77 2.77 -4.55 18.70
N PRO A 78 3.52 -5.01 17.69
CA PRO A 78 3.67 -6.43 17.46
C PRO A 78 4.37 -7.04 18.67
N ARG A 79 3.74 -8.03 19.32
CA ARG A 79 4.45 -8.83 20.31
C ARG A 79 5.52 -9.63 19.55
N PRO A 80 6.80 -9.55 19.94
CA PRO A 80 7.81 -10.37 19.29
C PRO A 80 7.41 -11.84 19.43
N PRO A 81 7.62 -12.68 18.40
CA PRO A 81 7.44 -14.10 18.55
C PRO A 81 8.33 -14.57 19.70
N VAL A 82 7.74 -15.32 20.63
CA VAL A 82 8.35 -15.86 21.86
C VAL A 82 9.60 -16.73 21.64
N SER A 83 10.06 -16.89 20.40
CA SER A 83 11.26 -17.66 20.04
C SER A 83 12.58 -16.87 20.12
N LEU A 84 12.55 -15.56 20.41
CA LEU A 84 13.77 -14.71 20.49
C LEU A 84 14.02 -14.12 21.89
N MET A 85 13.31 -14.60 22.92
CA MET A 85 13.45 -14.10 24.29
C MET A 85 14.33 -15.00 25.18
N LEU A 86 14.72 -16.18 24.68
CA LEU A 86 15.79 -17.00 25.23
C LEU A 86 17.01 -16.78 24.32
N GLU A 87 18.20 -16.48 24.86
CA GLU A 87 19.39 -15.95 24.15
C GLU A 87 19.49 -14.41 24.09
N VAL A 88 19.24 -13.71 25.20
CA VAL A 88 19.92 -12.43 25.48
C VAL A 88 20.49 -12.50 26.89
N SER A 89 21.60 -13.22 27.03
CA SER A 89 22.59 -13.09 28.11
C SER A 89 23.80 -13.98 27.81
N LEU A 90 24.68 -13.58 26.89
CA LEU A 90 26.12 -13.82 27.01
C LEU A 90 26.92 -12.92 26.06
N GLU A 91 28.13 -12.60 26.49
CA GLU A 91 28.95 -11.46 26.04
C GLU A 91 29.95 -11.83 24.92
N VAL A 92 30.31 -10.80 24.12
CA VAL A 92 31.64 -10.47 23.53
C VAL A 92 32.44 -11.55 22.77
N VAL A 93 32.80 -11.26 21.50
CA VAL A 93 34.18 -11.12 20.96
C VAL A 93 34.06 -10.76 19.47
N GLY A 94 34.77 -9.72 19.05
CA GLY A 94 34.86 -9.34 17.64
C GLY A 94 35.81 -10.25 16.87
N GLU A 95 35.44 -10.59 15.64
CA GLU A 95 36.39 -11.05 14.64
C GLU A 95 35.95 -10.60 13.23
N THR A 96 36.87 -9.87 12.61
CA THR A 96 36.88 -9.49 11.20
C THR A 96 37.12 -10.71 10.32
N ALA A 97 36.18 -11.02 9.41
CA ALA A 97 36.50 -11.75 8.19
C ALA A 97 35.46 -11.43 7.10
N ALA A 98 35.93 -10.74 6.06
CA ALA A 98 35.25 -10.67 4.78
C ALA A 98 35.27 -12.06 4.12
N GLY A 99 34.10 -12.60 3.79
CA GLY A 99 34.01 -13.86 3.06
C GLY A 99 32.58 -14.35 2.90
N ALA A 100 32.04 -14.17 1.69
CA ALA A 100 30.83 -14.82 1.16
C ALA A 100 29.55 -14.70 2.01
N GLY A 101 28.93 -13.51 1.93
CA GLY A 101 27.57 -13.27 2.41
C GLY A 101 26.53 -14.05 1.60
N GLY A 102 26.32 -15.32 1.94
CA GLY A 102 25.12 -16.08 1.60
C GLY A 102 23.91 -15.46 2.31
N THR A 103 23.37 -14.39 1.72
CA THR A 103 22.28 -13.61 2.30
C THR A 103 20.97 -14.40 2.16
N PRO A 104 20.17 -14.57 3.22
CA PRO A 104 18.92 -15.33 3.16
C PRO A 104 18.00 -14.75 2.08
N THR A 105 17.46 -15.65 1.27
CA THR A 105 16.64 -15.44 0.08
C THR A 105 15.48 -14.47 0.34
N SER A 106 15.77 -13.19 0.16
CA SER A 106 14.87 -12.03 0.28
C SER A 106 14.14 -11.82 -1.05
N ALA A 107 13.53 -12.88 -1.59
CA ALA A 107 12.90 -12.83 -2.91
C ALA A 107 11.56 -12.05 -2.91
N THR A 108 10.99 -11.73 -1.74
CA THR A 108 9.70 -11.05 -1.60
C THR A 108 9.79 -9.57 -1.24
N PHE A 109 10.88 -9.11 -0.61
CA PHE A 109 11.04 -7.72 -0.18
C PHE A 109 11.95 -6.94 -1.11
N LEU A 110 11.65 -5.65 -1.30
CA LEU A 110 12.49 -4.73 -2.05
C LEU A 110 13.52 -4.10 -1.11
N SER A 111 14.80 -4.08 -1.49
CA SER A 111 15.85 -3.38 -0.76
C SER A 111 16.15 -2.02 -1.40
N LEU A 112 16.23 -0.97 -0.58
CA LEU A 112 16.66 0.36 -1.02
C LEU A 112 18.13 0.40 -1.43
N SER A 113 19.00 -0.39 -0.79
CA SER A 113 20.44 -0.43 -1.14
C SER A 113 20.71 -1.00 -2.53
N ALA A 114 19.79 -1.83 -3.03
CA ALA A 114 19.86 -2.43 -4.36
C ALA A 114 19.08 -1.63 -5.44
N LEU A 115 18.55 -0.44 -5.11
CA LEU A 115 17.79 0.38 -6.05
C LEU A 115 18.70 0.92 -7.16
N ARG A 116 18.49 0.45 -8.39
CA ARG A 116 19.21 0.91 -9.59
C ARG A 116 18.31 1.80 -10.45
N LEU A 117 18.53 3.11 -10.40
CA LEU A 117 17.73 4.09 -11.16
C LEU A 117 17.83 3.88 -12.68
N ASP A 118 19.02 3.55 -13.20
CA ASP A 118 19.23 3.30 -14.63
C ASP A 118 18.25 2.24 -15.18
N ARG A 119 18.03 1.17 -14.40
CA ARG A 119 17.14 0.07 -14.77
C ARG A 119 15.67 0.47 -14.68
N VAL A 120 15.31 1.29 -13.69
CA VAL A 120 13.94 1.81 -13.51
C VAL A 120 13.59 2.79 -14.62
N LEU A 121 14.52 3.64 -15.05
CA LEU A 121 14.27 4.60 -16.13
C LEU A 121 14.23 3.91 -17.51
N ALA A 122 15.11 2.94 -17.76
CA ALA A 122 15.14 2.22 -19.03
C ALA A 122 13.94 1.26 -19.21
N ASN A 123 13.54 0.55 -18.14
CA ASN A 123 12.54 -0.51 -18.21
C ASN A 123 11.22 -0.20 -17.47
N GLY A 124 11.11 0.97 -16.83
CA GLY A 124 9.95 1.35 -16.04
C GLY A 124 8.71 1.58 -16.89
N ALA A 125 7.55 1.28 -16.31
CA ALA A 125 6.27 1.71 -16.89
C ALA A 125 6.15 3.23 -16.75
N ARG A 126 5.90 3.92 -17.87
CA ARG A 126 5.62 5.35 -17.86
C ARG A 126 4.21 5.56 -17.31
N LEU A 127 4.10 6.26 -16.18
CA LEU A 127 2.82 6.61 -15.58
C LEU A 127 2.39 7.96 -16.16
N TYR A 128 1.42 7.94 -17.06
CA TYR A 128 0.78 9.14 -17.60
C TYR A 128 -0.42 9.55 -16.73
N SER A 129 -1.04 10.69 -17.06
CA SER A 129 -2.32 11.04 -16.46
C SER A 129 -3.32 9.90 -16.71
N MET A 130 -3.90 9.39 -15.64
CA MET A 130 -4.90 8.33 -15.72
C MET A 130 -6.16 8.84 -16.43
N ASP A 131 -6.54 8.22 -17.54
CA ASP A 131 -7.76 8.59 -18.25
C ASP A 131 -9.01 8.12 -17.50
N ALA A 132 -10.13 8.81 -17.72
CA ALA A 132 -11.41 8.48 -17.06
C ALA A 132 -11.88 7.03 -17.31
N ARG A 133 -11.49 6.43 -18.44
CA ARG A 133 -11.76 5.03 -18.79
C ARG A 133 -10.91 4.04 -18.00
N GLU A 134 -9.65 4.38 -17.73
CA GLU A 134 -8.77 3.56 -16.90
C GLU A 134 -9.26 3.55 -15.45
N LEU A 135 -9.75 4.71 -14.97
CA LEU A 135 -10.33 4.83 -13.64
C LEU A 135 -11.59 3.96 -13.48
N SER A 136 -12.49 3.96 -14.46
CA SER A 136 -13.69 3.11 -14.42
C SER A 136 -13.36 1.61 -14.45
N ASN A 137 -12.34 1.21 -15.21
CA ASN A 137 -11.91 -0.18 -15.28
C ASN A 137 -11.27 -0.63 -13.95
N ALA A 138 -10.48 0.25 -13.31
CA ALA A 138 -9.88 -0.02 -12.00
C ALA A 138 -10.91 -0.16 -10.87
N THR A 139 -12.03 0.55 -10.95
CA THR A 139 -13.12 0.48 -9.96
C THR A 139 -14.03 -0.74 -10.17
N THR A 140 -14.30 -1.12 -11.42
CA THR A 140 -15.21 -2.23 -11.74
C THR A 140 -14.55 -3.60 -11.73
N GLY A 141 -13.23 -3.68 -11.48
CA GLY A 141 -12.46 -4.92 -11.56
C GLY A 141 -12.43 -5.55 -12.95
N ARG A 142 -12.99 -4.87 -13.96
CA ARG A 142 -12.98 -5.33 -15.34
C ARG A 142 -11.58 -5.09 -15.89
N PRO A 143 -10.82 -6.13 -16.26
CA PRO A 143 -9.54 -5.92 -16.90
C PRO A 143 -9.81 -5.23 -18.23
N GLY A 144 -9.56 -3.92 -18.28
CA GLY A 144 -9.37 -3.23 -19.54
C GLY A 144 -8.20 -3.86 -20.31
N PRO A 145 -7.98 -3.50 -21.58
CA PRO A 145 -6.83 -3.96 -22.34
C PRO A 145 -5.59 -3.72 -21.48
N LEU A 146 -4.95 -4.81 -21.06
CA LEU A 146 -3.84 -4.78 -20.13
C LEU A 146 -2.72 -3.99 -20.80
N THR A 147 -2.55 -2.71 -20.45
CA THR A 147 -1.28 -2.01 -20.63
C THR A 147 -0.29 -2.70 -19.71
N HIS A 148 0.30 -3.82 -20.16
CA HIS A 148 1.50 -4.56 -19.75
C HIS A 148 1.93 -4.64 -18.27
N GLN A 149 1.14 -4.23 -17.28
CA GLN A 149 1.67 -3.96 -15.94
C GLN A 149 1.78 -5.19 -15.04
N SER A 150 0.96 -6.23 -15.23
CA SER A 150 0.95 -7.40 -14.33
C SER A 150 1.68 -8.62 -14.89
N LYS A 151 1.71 -8.82 -16.21
CA LYS A 151 2.36 -9.99 -16.83
C LYS A 151 3.87 -9.79 -17.08
N ALA A 152 4.35 -8.55 -17.21
CA ALA A 152 5.75 -8.28 -17.55
C ALA A 152 6.74 -8.36 -16.37
N LYS A 153 6.26 -8.30 -15.12
CA LYS A 153 7.16 -8.27 -13.93
C LYS A 153 7.81 -9.62 -13.60
N ARG A 154 7.23 -10.75 -14.02
CA ARG A 154 7.73 -12.09 -13.67
C ARG A 154 8.35 -12.87 -14.84
N ALA A 155 7.96 -12.56 -16.08
CA ALA A 155 8.40 -13.29 -17.26
C ALA A 155 9.79 -12.89 -17.80
N ARG A 156 10.43 -11.84 -17.25
CA ARG A 156 11.72 -11.33 -17.78
C ARG A 156 12.96 -11.80 -17.03
N LYS A 157 12.81 -12.58 -15.95
CA LYS A 157 13.96 -13.14 -15.22
C LYS A 157 14.54 -14.40 -15.88
N SER A 158 13.80 -15.06 -16.77
CA SER A 158 14.29 -16.24 -17.51
C SER A 158 15.11 -15.90 -18.77
N PHE A 159 15.02 -14.68 -19.30
CA PHE A 159 15.70 -14.33 -20.57
C PHE A 159 17.21 -14.04 -20.42
N SER A 160 17.73 -13.93 -19.19
CA SER A 160 19.17 -13.69 -18.96
C SER A 160 20.01 -14.95 -18.73
N GLN A 161 19.39 -16.13 -18.61
CA GLN A 161 20.16 -17.39 -18.51
C GLN A 161 20.48 -17.99 -19.88
N GLU A 162 19.64 -17.74 -20.89
CA GLU A 162 19.81 -18.33 -22.24
C GLU A 162 20.92 -17.67 -23.06
N THR A 163 21.23 -16.39 -22.80
CA THR A 163 22.31 -15.68 -23.51
C THR A 163 23.72 -15.99 -22.97
N ALA A 164 23.83 -16.80 -21.91
CA ALA A 164 25.13 -17.22 -21.36
C ALA A 164 25.63 -18.53 -21.97
N GLU A 165 24.75 -19.40 -22.48
CA GLU A 165 25.14 -20.69 -23.05
C GLU A 165 25.60 -20.59 -24.52
N ILE A 166 25.18 -19.55 -25.26
CA ILE A 166 25.53 -19.38 -26.68
C ILE A 166 26.95 -18.78 -26.88
N ARG A 167 27.60 -18.33 -25.80
CA ARG A 167 28.94 -17.71 -25.87
C ARG A 167 30.10 -18.65 -25.51
N ALA A 168 29.82 -19.93 -25.27
CA ALA A 168 30.80 -20.93 -24.83
C ALA A 168 31.02 -22.08 -25.83
N THR A 169 30.66 -21.91 -27.10
CA THR A 169 31.01 -22.82 -28.20
C THR A 169 31.83 -22.12 -29.26
#